data_AF-A0A7V0S3Y4-F1
#
_entry.id   AF-A0A7V0S3Y4-F1
#
_cell.length_a   1.000
_cell.length_b   1.000
_cell.length_c   1.000
_cell.angle_alpha   90.00
_cell.angle_beta   90.00
_cell.angle_gamma   90.00
#
_symmetry.space_group_name_H-M   'P 1'
#
loop_
_entity.id
_entity.type
_entity.pdbx_description
1 polymer ?
#
loop_
_entity_poly.entity_id
_entity_poly.type
_entity_poly.pdbx_seq_one_letter_code
_entity_poly.pdbx_strand_id
1 'polypeptide(L)'
;MIYHIEKSIINIPLFVLIMTLPFACFRQPEQERYQALQAIDATEQRLAETCRFIADYPRSDSLFPAIRQVLKLLNESGQEDRLLEFIINQHLAQSNPEIRTCLDRQLMERLLPDSVQRQRYAADLAHYRLEYDDPLALALATLPRLQIRSPDDSLRRRIIRQLSDHILKSDYTDFGNFKTISEQLLEMDDSLLVPLSNQFLIAAIDRCTPVTIKKYHPDITQPDSLLNQFYYSCFTALAWNAYRQRRFEYALNLISQASKYGDLAAQDGYIILGAAQAECDELKQGWAHLLTGLVLNPGAEKESPAIKNIYTTLFRRIRSPREDPTRFLNQYRRSHR
;
A
#
# COMPACT_ATOMS: atom_id res chain seq x y z
N MET A 1 56.85 -8.42 -41.30
CA MET A 1 56.10 -8.13 -40.05
C MET A 1 54.62 -7.80 -40.32
N ILE A 2 53.97 -8.46 -41.31
CA ILE A 2 52.53 -8.29 -41.63
C ILE A 2 51.79 -9.64 -41.62
N TYR A 3 52.52 -10.77 -41.68
CA TYR A 3 51.93 -12.12 -41.75
C TYR A 3 51.43 -12.74 -40.44
N HIS A 4 51.60 -12.06 -39.29
CA HIS A 4 51.16 -12.58 -37.98
C HIS A 4 49.85 -11.96 -37.45
N ILE A 5 49.31 -10.94 -38.13
CA ILE A 5 48.06 -10.29 -37.71
C ILE A 5 46.83 -10.99 -38.33
N GLU A 6 46.94 -11.57 -39.52
CA GLU A 6 45.81 -12.22 -40.21
C GLU A 6 45.35 -13.53 -39.54
N LYS A 7 46.25 -14.33 -38.96
CA LYS A 7 45.87 -15.57 -38.25
C LYS A 7 45.18 -15.35 -36.92
N SER A 8 45.38 -14.19 -36.29
CA SER A 8 44.78 -13.88 -34.99
C SER A 8 43.33 -13.38 -35.14
N ILE A 9 42.99 -12.76 -36.28
CA ILE A 9 41.64 -12.23 -36.55
C ILE A 9 40.67 -13.35 -36.95
N ILE A 10 41.13 -14.38 -37.68
CA ILE A 10 40.29 -15.52 -38.13
C ILE A 10 39.90 -16.43 -36.95
N ASN A 11 40.69 -16.46 -35.88
CA ASN A 11 40.40 -17.26 -34.70
C ASN A 11 39.42 -16.58 -33.72
N ILE A 12 39.23 -15.25 -33.79
CA ILE A 12 38.25 -14.54 -32.96
C ILE A 12 36.82 -15.01 -33.22
N PRO A 13 36.30 -15.07 -34.47
CA PRO A 13 34.95 -15.56 -34.72
C PRO A 13 34.81 -17.05 -34.40
N LEU A 14 35.85 -17.86 -34.59
CA LEU A 14 35.83 -19.29 -34.22
C LEU A 14 35.79 -19.48 -32.70
N PHE A 15 36.54 -18.67 -31.96
CA PHE A 15 36.53 -18.68 -30.49
C PHE A 15 35.20 -18.14 -29.95
N VAL A 16 34.61 -17.11 -30.57
CA VAL A 16 33.24 -16.65 -30.27
C VAL A 16 32.20 -17.73 -30.60
N LEU A 17 32.35 -18.47 -31.70
CA LEU A 17 31.46 -19.58 -32.07
C LEU A 17 31.54 -20.74 -31.07
N ILE A 18 32.77 -21.14 -30.69
CA ILE A 18 33.01 -22.21 -29.72
C ILE A 18 32.56 -21.79 -28.31
N MET A 19 32.69 -20.51 -27.95
CA MET A 19 32.21 -20.00 -26.66
C MET A 19 30.69 -19.77 -26.64
N THR A 20 30.02 -19.62 -27.79
CA THR A 20 28.55 -19.50 -27.90
C THR A 20 27.83 -20.85 -28.09
N LEU A 21 28.50 -21.88 -28.59
CA LEU A 21 27.95 -23.24 -28.75
C LEU A 21 27.46 -23.88 -27.44
N PRO A 22 28.15 -23.76 -26.28
CA PRO A 22 27.61 -24.20 -25.00
C PRO A 22 26.29 -23.51 -24.67
N PHE A 23 26.18 -22.19 -24.92
CA PHE A 23 24.94 -21.43 -24.70
C PHE A 23 23.80 -21.84 -25.63
N ALA A 24 24.10 -22.32 -26.85
CA ALA A 24 23.09 -22.85 -27.76
C ALA A 24 22.55 -24.22 -27.32
N CYS A 25 23.41 -25.09 -26.77
CA CYS A 25 23.00 -26.41 -26.26
C CYS A 25 22.21 -26.34 -24.94
N PHE A 26 22.44 -25.35 -24.07
CA PHE A 26 21.63 -25.18 -22.84
C PHE A 26 20.17 -24.74 -23.11
N ARG A 27 19.85 -24.20 -24.29
CA ARG A 27 18.49 -23.70 -24.63
C ARG A 27 17.53 -24.79 -25.12
N GLN A 28 18.02 -25.87 -25.73
CA GLN A 28 17.20 -26.98 -26.20
C GLN A 28 16.38 -27.69 -25.10
N PRO A 29 16.95 -28.01 -23.91
CA PRO A 29 16.19 -28.70 -22.87
C PRO A 29 15.07 -27.85 -22.26
N GLU A 30 15.17 -26.52 -22.27
CA GLU A 30 14.10 -25.64 -21.77
C GLU A 30 12.92 -25.58 -22.74
N GLN A 31 13.20 -25.50 -24.04
CA GLN A 31 12.16 -25.52 -25.07
C GLN A 31 11.41 -26.85 -25.11
N GLU A 32 12.13 -27.96 -24.99
CA GLU A 32 11.52 -29.31 -24.90
C GLU A 32 10.65 -29.44 -23.64
N ARG A 33 11.12 -28.93 -22.49
CA ARG A 33 10.32 -28.89 -21.26
C ARG A 33 9.05 -28.05 -21.43
N TYR A 34 9.15 -26.88 -22.06
CA TYR A 34 7.97 -26.05 -22.33
C TYR A 34 6.97 -26.73 -23.27
N GLN A 35 7.44 -27.40 -24.33
CA GLN A 35 6.58 -28.17 -25.23
C GLN A 35 5.86 -29.30 -24.49
N ALA A 36 6.55 -29.99 -23.58
CA ALA A 36 5.94 -31.04 -22.76
C ALA A 36 4.80 -30.51 -21.86
N LEU A 37 4.85 -29.25 -21.41
CA LEU A 37 3.75 -28.64 -20.64
C LEU A 37 2.45 -28.56 -21.45
N GLN A 38 2.55 -28.36 -22.77
CA GLN A 38 1.37 -28.25 -23.64
C GLN A 38 0.61 -29.57 -23.78
N ALA A 39 1.30 -30.69 -23.60
CA ALA A 39 0.73 -32.04 -23.68
C ALA A 39 0.03 -32.49 -22.38
N ILE A 40 0.09 -31.72 -21.29
CA ILE A 40 -0.56 -32.07 -20.02
C ILE A 40 -2.06 -31.81 -20.12
N ASP A 41 -2.92 -32.82 -20.17
CA ASP A 41 -4.36 -32.64 -20.34
C ASP A 41 -5.08 -32.02 -19.14
N ALA A 42 -4.63 -32.30 -17.91
CA ALA A 42 -5.26 -31.80 -16.70
C ALA A 42 -4.91 -30.31 -16.45
N THR A 43 -5.91 -29.42 -16.46
CA THR A 43 -5.77 -27.96 -16.32
C THR A 43 -4.99 -27.54 -15.07
N GLU A 44 -5.30 -28.11 -13.90
CA GLU A 44 -4.64 -27.76 -12.64
C GLU A 44 -3.18 -28.23 -12.60
N GLN A 45 -2.91 -29.42 -13.13
CA GLN A 45 -1.55 -29.96 -13.24
C GLN A 45 -0.72 -29.13 -14.23
N ARG A 46 -1.31 -28.78 -15.38
CA ARG A 46 -0.68 -27.90 -16.36
C ARG A 46 -0.35 -26.55 -15.74
N LEU A 47 -1.29 -25.93 -15.02
CA LEU A 47 -1.06 -24.68 -14.31
C LEU A 47 0.11 -24.79 -13.31
N ALA A 48 0.13 -25.84 -12.48
CA ALA A 48 1.17 -26.04 -11.48
C ALA A 48 2.57 -26.21 -12.12
N GLU A 49 2.67 -27.06 -13.16
CA GLU A 49 3.93 -27.31 -13.86
C GLU A 49 4.38 -26.10 -14.69
N THR A 50 3.47 -25.33 -15.30
CA THR A 50 3.84 -24.07 -15.97
C THR A 50 4.32 -23.02 -14.98
N CYS A 51 3.69 -22.89 -13.80
CA CYS A 51 4.19 -22.01 -12.74
C CYS A 51 5.58 -22.43 -12.26
N ARG A 52 5.82 -23.73 -12.12
CA ARG A 52 7.13 -24.29 -11.76
C ARG A 52 8.19 -23.98 -12.82
N PHE A 53 7.85 -24.14 -14.11
CA PHE A 53 8.74 -23.80 -15.21
C PHE A 53 9.18 -22.33 -15.16
N ILE A 54 8.26 -21.40 -14.90
CA ILE A 54 8.57 -19.96 -14.79
C ILE A 54 9.56 -19.70 -13.65
N ALA A 55 9.40 -20.38 -12.51
CA ALA A 55 10.29 -20.25 -11.36
C ALA A 55 11.68 -20.86 -11.62
N ASP A 56 11.72 -22.04 -12.24
CA ASP A 56 12.96 -22.77 -12.52
C ASP A 56 13.76 -22.14 -13.68
N TYR A 57 13.09 -21.45 -14.62
CA TYR A 57 13.69 -20.91 -15.84
C TYR A 57 13.36 -19.42 -16.10
N PRO A 58 13.76 -18.49 -15.22
CA PRO A 58 13.41 -17.07 -15.29
C PRO A 58 14.06 -16.31 -16.46
N ARG A 59 14.94 -16.95 -17.23
CA ARG A 59 15.63 -16.36 -18.39
C ARG A 59 15.35 -17.11 -19.70
N SER A 60 14.39 -18.03 -19.70
CA SER A 60 14.07 -18.83 -20.87
C SER A 60 13.49 -18.00 -22.01
N ASP A 61 13.81 -18.35 -23.25
CA ASP A 61 13.15 -17.80 -24.44
C ASP A 61 11.64 -18.16 -24.45
N SER A 62 11.24 -19.23 -23.75
CA SER A 62 9.84 -19.68 -23.61
C SER A 62 9.10 -19.06 -22.41
N LEU A 63 9.72 -18.12 -21.70
CA LEU A 63 9.15 -17.49 -20.52
C LEU A 63 7.88 -16.69 -20.82
N PHE A 64 7.87 -15.87 -21.86
CA PHE A 64 6.68 -15.09 -22.22
C PHE A 64 5.50 -15.99 -22.66
N PRO A 65 5.69 -17.00 -23.52
CA PRO A 65 4.68 -18.02 -23.79
C PRO A 65 4.16 -18.72 -22.52
N ALA A 66 5.03 -19.11 -21.59
CA ALA A 66 4.65 -19.74 -20.33
C ALA A 66 3.80 -18.83 -19.43
N ILE A 67 4.17 -17.55 -19.30
CA ILE A 67 3.38 -16.55 -18.56
C ILE A 67 2.00 -16.39 -19.19
N ARG A 68 1.92 -16.26 -20.53
CA ARG A 68 0.62 -16.16 -21.23
C ARG A 68 -0.24 -17.41 -21.00
N GLN A 69 0.36 -18.58 -20.92
CA GLN A 69 -0.34 -19.83 -20.62
C GLN A 69 -0.92 -19.81 -19.20
N VAL A 70 -0.14 -19.42 -18.19
CA VAL A 70 -0.66 -19.29 -16.81
C VAL A 70 -1.80 -18.27 -16.72
N LEU A 71 -1.64 -17.10 -17.34
CA LEU A 71 -2.70 -16.07 -17.39
C LEU A 71 -3.98 -16.61 -18.00
N LYS A 72 -3.86 -17.35 -19.11
CA LYS A 72 -5.01 -17.99 -19.78
C LYS A 72 -5.68 -19.03 -18.88
N LEU A 73 -4.91 -19.94 -18.28
CA LEU A 73 -5.45 -21.02 -17.45
C LEU A 73 -6.14 -20.48 -16.19
N LEU A 74 -5.54 -19.49 -15.51
CA LEU A 74 -6.14 -18.85 -14.34
C LEU A 74 -7.44 -18.12 -14.70
N ASN A 75 -7.45 -17.42 -15.84
CA ASN A 75 -8.66 -16.75 -16.34
C ASN A 75 -9.78 -17.75 -16.69
N GLU A 76 -9.46 -18.85 -17.38
CA GLU A 76 -10.43 -19.91 -17.71
C GLU A 76 -10.99 -20.61 -16.46
N SER A 77 -10.20 -20.72 -15.41
CA SER A 77 -10.61 -21.32 -14.13
C SER A 77 -11.43 -20.40 -13.22
N GLY A 78 -11.61 -19.11 -13.58
CA GLY A 78 -12.33 -18.14 -12.76
C GLY A 78 -11.64 -17.76 -11.43
N GLN A 79 -10.33 -18.04 -11.30
CA GLN A 79 -9.55 -17.76 -10.08
C GLN A 79 -8.95 -16.34 -10.12
N GLU A 80 -9.82 -15.32 -10.01
CA GLU A 80 -9.42 -13.91 -10.19
C GLU A 80 -8.35 -13.43 -9.19
N ASP A 81 -8.43 -13.82 -7.92
CA ASP A 81 -7.47 -13.39 -6.89
C ASP A 81 -6.08 -14.00 -7.12
N ARG A 82 -6.02 -15.27 -7.52
CA ARG A 82 -4.75 -15.94 -7.89
C ARG A 82 -4.17 -15.40 -9.19
N LEU A 83 -5.02 -14.99 -10.13
CA LEU A 83 -4.59 -14.31 -11.34
C LEU A 83 -3.94 -12.96 -11.00
N LEU A 84 -4.56 -12.17 -10.12
CA LEU A 84 -4.02 -10.89 -9.69
C LEU A 84 -2.68 -11.05 -8.93
N GLU A 85 -2.62 -12.00 -7.98
CA GLU A 85 -1.38 -12.34 -7.27
C GLU A 85 -0.28 -12.75 -8.25
N PHE A 86 -0.61 -13.61 -9.22
CA PHE A 86 0.35 -14.04 -10.24
C PHE A 86 0.85 -12.87 -11.10
N ILE A 87 -0.06 -12.01 -11.59
CA ILE A 87 0.30 -10.83 -12.39
C ILE A 87 1.29 -9.94 -11.63
N ILE A 88 0.98 -9.62 -10.37
CA ILE A 88 1.82 -8.75 -9.54
C ILE A 88 3.17 -9.41 -9.25
N ASN A 89 3.19 -10.69 -8.87
CA ASN A 89 4.43 -11.44 -8.64
C ASN A 89 5.32 -11.49 -9.87
N GLN A 90 4.75 -11.74 -11.05
CA GLN A 90 5.52 -11.72 -12.29
C GLN A 90 5.99 -10.31 -12.63
N HIS A 91 5.18 -9.28 -12.41
CA HIS A 91 5.58 -7.91 -12.70
C HIS A 91 6.82 -7.51 -11.87
N LEU A 92 6.79 -7.82 -10.58
CA LEU A 92 7.89 -7.55 -9.65
C LEU A 92 9.16 -8.37 -9.96
N ALA A 93 9.04 -9.55 -10.57
CA ALA A 93 10.17 -10.43 -10.86
C ALA A 93 10.80 -10.22 -12.25
N GLN A 94 10.03 -9.71 -13.22
CA GLN A 94 10.43 -9.69 -14.63
C GLN A 94 11.06 -8.34 -14.99
N SER A 95 12.12 -8.37 -15.81
CA SER A 95 12.75 -7.17 -16.40
C SER A 95 12.48 -7.01 -17.89
N ASN A 96 11.83 -8.00 -18.53
CA ASN A 96 11.56 -7.99 -19.95
C ASN A 96 10.41 -7.00 -20.29
N PRO A 97 10.63 -6.01 -21.18
CA PRO A 97 9.63 -5.00 -21.52
C PRO A 97 8.33 -5.56 -22.13
N GLU A 98 8.42 -6.60 -22.97
CA GLU A 98 7.25 -7.21 -23.61
C GLU A 98 6.36 -7.92 -22.58
N ILE A 99 6.99 -8.66 -21.66
CA ILE A 99 6.30 -9.31 -20.55
C ILE A 99 5.64 -8.25 -19.67
N ARG A 100 6.37 -7.20 -19.27
CA ARG A 100 5.83 -6.10 -18.46
C ARG A 100 4.66 -5.40 -19.14
N THR A 101 4.74 -5.10 -20.43
CA THR A 101 3.64 -4.47 -21.19
C THR A 101 2.40 -5.37 -21.24
N CYS A 102 2.60 -6.69 -21.33
CA CYS A 102 1.50 -7.65 -21.24
C CYS A 102 0.87 -7.63 -19.84
N LEU A 103 1.68 -7.66 -18.78
CA LEU A 103 1.22 -7.65 -17.39
C LEU A 103 0.54 -6.34 -17.02
N ASP A 104 1.07 -5.18 -17.43
CA ASP A 104 0.46 -3.86 -17.24
C ASP A 104 -0.97 -3.82 -17.81
N ARG A 105 -1.13 -4.31 -19.03
CA ARG A 105 -2.45 -4.39 -19.69
C ARG A 105 -3.41 -5.31 -18.94
N GLN A 106 -2.97 -6.49 -18.54
CA GLN A 106 -3.79 -7.41 -17.76
C GLN A 106 -4.19 -6.82 -16.40
N LEU A 107 -3.27 -6.14 -15.73
CA LEU A 107 -3.52 -5.49 -14.45
C LEU A 107 -4.54 -4.35 -14.60
N MET A 108 -4.38 -3.50 -15.61
CA MET A 108 -5.33 -2.41 -15.92
C MET A 108 -6.73 -2.93 -16.25
N GLU A 109 -6.84 -3.98 -17.06
CA GLU A 109 -8.12 -4.57 -17.45
C GLU A 109 -8.89 -5.10 -16.22
N ARG A 110 -8.18 -5.56 -15.19
CA ARG A 110 -8.77 -6.16 -13.99
C ARG A 110 -9.07 -5.17 -12.89
N LEU A 111 -8.16 -4.22 -12.64
CA LEU A 111 -8.34 -3.26 -11.56
C LEU A 111 -9.31 -2.13 -11.93
N LEU A 112 -9.46 -1.81 -13.22
CA LEU A 112 -10.07 -0.56 -13.66
C LEU A 112 -11.20 -0.81 -14.67
N PRO A 113 -12.46 -0.51 -14.30
CA PRO A 113 -13.62 -0.83 -15.12
C PRO A 113 -13.78 0.06 -16.35
N ASP A 114 -13.31 1.32 -16.27
CA ASP A 114 -13.50 2.31 -17.34
C ASP A 114 -12.17 2.81 -17.95
N SER A 115 -12.27 3.34 -19.17
CA SER A 115 -11.14 3.81 -19.95
C SER A 115 -10.43 5.03 -19.34
N VAL A 116 -11.15 5.88 -18.61
CA VAL A 116 -10.58 7.09 -17.99
C VAL A 116 -9.68 6.70 -16.81
N GLN A 117 -10.13 5.76 -15.98
CA GLN A 117 -9.34 5.20 -14.89
C GLN A 117 -8.09 4.50 -15.42
N ARG A 118 -8.21 3.73 -16.52
CA ARG A 118 -7.07 3.09 -17.18
C ARG A 118 -6.05 4.10 -17.70
N GLN A 119 -6.50 5.19 -18.33
CA GLN A 119 -5.62 6.26 -18.78
C GLN A 119 -4.89 6.93 -17.61
N ARG A 120 -5.59 7.21 -16.51
CA ARG A 120 -4.99 7.77 -15.30
C ARG A 120 -3.94 6.84 -14.70
N TYR A 121 -4.24 5.54 -14.60
CA TYR A 121 -3.26 4.57 -14.12
C TYR A 121 -2.03 4.49 -15.01
N ALA A 122 -2.21 4.45 -16.33
CA ALA A 122 -1.08 4.43 -17.26
C ALA A 122 -0.23 5.70 -17.14
N ALA A 123 -0.86 6.86 -16.95
CA ALA A 123 -0.15 8.12 -16.73
C ALA A 123 0.63 8.12 -15.40
N ASP A 124 0.01 7.69 -14.30
CA ASP A 124 0.68 7.58 -13.00
C ASP A 124 1.86 6.62 -13.05
N LEU A 125 1.68 5.43 -13.63
CA LEU A 125 2.73 4.43 -13.77
C LEU A 125 3.88 4.96 -14.63
N ALA A 126 3.57 5.65 -15.73
CA ALA A 126 4.59 6.29 -16.56
C ALA A 126 5.34 7.38 -15.80
N HIS A 127 4.64 8.20 -15.01
CA HIS A 127 5.25 9.23 -14.18
C HIS A 127 6.19 8.62 -13.13
N TYR A 128 5.75 7.62 -12.36
CA TYR A 128 6.61 6.99 -11.36
C TYR A 128 7.82 6.29 -11.95
N ARG A 129 7.71 5.69 -13.14
CA ARG A 129 8.83 5.06 -13.86
C ARG A 129 9.92 6.04 -14.32
N LEU A 130 9.63 7.34 -14.37
CA LEU A 130 10.66 8.36 -14.66
C LEU A 130 11.59 8.58 -13.47
N GLU A 131 11.11 8.35 -12.25
CA GLU A 131 11.81 8.69 -11.01
C GLU A 131 12.29 7.47 -10.24
N TYR A 132 11.61 6.33 -10.38
CA TYR A 132 11.80 5.16 -9.53
C TYR A 132 12.00 3.88 -10.34
N ASP A 133 12.53 2.86 -9.69
CA ASP A 133 12.60 1.53 -10.27
C ASP A 133 11.20 0.94 -10.52
N ASP A 134 11.12 -0.03 -11.43
CA ASP A 134 9.84 -0.57 -11.87
C ASP A 134 9.03 -1.23 -10.73
N PRO A 135 9.63 -1.98 -9.78
CA PRO A 135 8.90 -2.51 -8.63
C PRO A 135 8.26 -1.43 -7.76
N LEU A 136 8.98 -0.34 -7.45
CA LEU A 136 8.43 0.77 -6.68
C LEU A 136 7.36 1.52 -7.47
N ALA A 137 7.61 1.81 -8.75
CA ALA A 137 6.67 2.51 -9.61
C ALA A 137 5.35 1.74 -9.77
N LEU A 138 5.43 0.42 -9.94
CA LEU A 138 4.25 -0.46 -9.94
C LEU A 138 3.52 -0.36 -8.61
N ALA A 139 4.22 -0.52 -7.49
CA ALA A 139 3.61 -0.52 -6.18
C ALA A 139 2.87 0.79 -5.88
N LEU A 140 3.49 1.93 -6.17
CA LEU A 140 2.89 3.26 -6.01
C LEU A 140 1.66 3.46 -6.90
N ALA A 141 1.69 3.00 -8.15
CA ALA A 141 0.55 3.11 -9.06
C ALA A 141 -0.60 2.16 -8.69
N THR A 142 -0.28 0.95 -8.21
CA THR A 142 -1.23 -0.15 -8.05
C THR A 142 -1.91 -0.17 -6.69
N LEU A 143 -1.16 0.05 -5.61
CA LEU A 143 -1.68 -0.09 -4.24
C LEU A 143 -2.95 0.75 -3.98
N PRO A 144 -3.03 2.04 -4.40
CA PRO A 144 -4.23 2.86 -4.19
C PRO A 144 -5.49 2.35 -4.90
N ARG A 145 -5.33 1.48 -5.91
CA ARG A 145 -6.39 0.98 -6.79
C ARG A 145 -6.83 -0.44 -6.48
N LEU A 146 -6.24 -1.08 -5.47
CA LEU A 146 -6.66 -2.38 -4.98
C LEU A 146 -7.97 -2.30 -4.17
N GLN A 147 -8.99 -1.61 -4.67
CA GLN A 147 -10.31 -1.54 -4.03
C GLN A 147 -11.20 -2.71 -4.46
N ILE A 148 -10.76 -3.95 -4.22
CA ILE A 148 -11.58 -5.13 -4.52
C ILE A 148 -12.32 -5.58 -3.25
N ARG A 149 -13.66 -5.51 -3.37
CA ARG A 149 -14.64 -5.85 -2.32
C ARG A 149 -14.81 -7.37 -2.20
N SER A 150 -13.86 -8.04 -1.57
CA SER A 150 -14.08 -9.39 -1.04
C SER A 150 -13.77 -9.44 0.47
N PRO A 151 -14.70 -9.92 1.31
CA PRO A 151 -14.56 -9.88 2.76
C PRO A 151 -13.61 -10.94 3.34
N ASP A 152 -13.15 -11.92 2.56
CA ASP A 152 -12.29 -12.99 3.07
C ASP A 152 -11.17 -13.34 2.09
N ASP A 153 -10.16 -12.47 2.00
CA ASP A 153 -9.07 -12.69 1.06
C ASP A 153 -7.68 -12.55 1.68
N SER A 154 -7.16 -13.69 2.12
CA SER A 154 -5.76 -13.85 2.52
C SER A 154 -4.77 -13.48 1.40
N LEU A 155 -5.17 -13.61 0.13
CA LEU A 155 -4.36 -13.24 -1.03
C LEU A 155 -4.33 -11.73 -1.22
N ARG A 156 -5.46 -11.04 -1.13
CA ARG A 156 -5.49 -9.56 -1.11
C ARG A 156 -4.57 -8.98 -0.05
N ARG A 157 -4.65 -9.47 1.19
CA ARG A 157 -3.76 -9.00 2.27
C ARG A 157 -2.29 -9.26 1.94
N ARG A 158 -1.98 -10.39 1.32
CA ARG A 158 -0.61 -10.71 0.88
C ARG A 158 -0.13 -9.77 -0.22
N ILE A 159 -0.96 -9.49 -1.23
CA ILE A 159 -0.67 -8.53 -2.31
C ILE A 159 -0.43 -7.13 -1.73
N ILE A 160 -1.35 -6.65 -0.90
CA ILE A 160 -1.24 -5.34 -0.24
C ILE A 160 0.06 -5.27 0.56
N ARG A 161 0.35 -6.30 1.36
CA ARG A 161 1.59 -6.41 2.14
C ARG A 161 2.82 -6.37 1.24
N GLN A 162 2.81 -7.10 0.13
CA GLN A 162 3.93 -7.17 -0.80
C GLN A 162 4.20 -5.83 -1.47
N LEU A 163 3.19 -5.18 -2.04
CA LEU A 163 3.33 -3.85 -2.64
C LEU A 163 3.76 -2.82 -1.60
N SER A 164 3.19 -2.89 -0.40
CA SER A 164 3.55 -2.00 0.69
C SER A 164 4.99 -2.19 1.15
N ASP A 165 5.47 -3.43 1.21
CA ASP A 165 6.86 -3.73 1.53
C ASP A 165 7.83 -3.12 0.51
N HIS A 166 7.48 -3.11 -0.78
CA HIS A 166 8.26 -2.42 -1.82
C HIS A 166 8.32 -0.91 -1.59
N ILE A 167 7.21 -0.29 -1.17
CA ILE A 167 7.17 1.16 -0.89
C ILE A 167 7.94 1.51 0.40
N LEU A 168 7.72 0.75 1.47
CA LEU A 168 8.31 1.03 2.79
C LEU A 168 9.83 0.80 2.84
N LYS A 169 10.34 -0.16 2.05
CA LYS A 169 11.76 -0.52 2.03
C LYS A 169 12.57 0.21 0.95
N SER A 170 11.93 1.03 0.12
CA SER A 170 12.60 1.77 -0.93
C SER A 170 13.21 3.09 -0.45
N ASP A 171 13.84 3.80 -1.37
CA ASP A 171 14.35 5.15 -1.16
C ASP A 171 13.27 6.23 -1.32
N TYR A 172 12.00 5.87 -1.57
CA TYR A 172 10.89 6.82 -1.72
C TYR A 172 10.79 7.82 -0.56
N THR A 173 10.73 9.12 -0.88
CA THR A 173 10.82 10.21 0.11
C THR A 173 9.55 11.04 0.29
N ASP A 174 8.49 10.78 -0.46
CA ASP A 174 7.26 11.58 -0.38
C ASP A 174 6.47 11.22 0.88
N PHE A 175 6.77 11.95 1.96
CA PHE A 175 6.14 11.79 3.27
C PHE A 175 4.62 11.98 3.23
N GLY A 176 4.11 12.86 2.35
CA GLY A 176 2.68 13.11 2.20
C GLY A 176 1.97 11.88 1.65
N ASN A 177 2.54 11.26 0.62
CA ASN A 177 1.95 10.06 0.02
C ASN A 177 1.93 8.86 0.99
N PHE A 178 2.93 8.70 1.87
CA PHE A 178 2.87 7.68 2.92
C PHE A 178 1.63 7.85 3.83
N LYS A 179 1.30 9.09 4.22
CA LYS A 179 0.09 9.38 5.01
C LYS A 179 -1.18 9.06 4.22
N THR A 180 -1.24 9.43 2.95
CA THR A 180 -2.40 9.12 2.08
C THR A 180 -2.60 7.61 1.93
N ILE A 181 -1.54 6.84 1.73
CA ILE A 181 -1.63 5.37 1.66
C ILE A 181 -2.14 4.79 2.98
N SER A 182 -1.66 5.32 4.12
CA SER A 182 -2.17 4.91 5.43
C SER A 182 -3.69 5.13 5.56
N GLU A 183 -4.19 6.29 5.13
CA GLU A 183 -5.63 6.60 5.16
C GLU A 183 -6.43 5.65 4.27
N GLN A 184 -5.95 5.41 3.04
CA GLN A 184 -6.58 4.46 2.10
C GLN A 184 -6.66 3.04 2.68
N LEU A 185 -5.61 2.55 3.35
CA LEU A 185 -5.63 1.23 3.99
C LEU A 185 -6.74 1.11 5.05
N LEU A 186 -7.05 2.20 5.75
CA LEU A 186 -8.11 2.22 6.77
C LEU A 186 -9.51 2.31 6.16
N GLU A 187 -9.66 2.89 4.97
CA GLU A 187 -10.93 2.92 4.23
C GLU A 187 -11.37 1.53 3.73
N MET A 188 -10.45 0.55 3.69
CA MET A 188 -10.74 -0.83 3.27
C MET A 188 -11.50 -1.66 4.32
N ASP A 189 -11.76 -1.10 5.51
CA ASP A 189 -12.49 -1.71 6.63
C ASP A 189 -11.95 -3.10 7.06
N ASP A 190 -10.66 -3.36 6.86
CA ASP A 190 -9.96 -4.57 7.32
C ASP A 190 -9.06 -4.24 8.51
N SER A 191 -9.47 -4.66 9.71
CA SER A 191 -8.73 -4.44 10.95
C SER A 191 -7.30 -5.00 10.94
N LEU A 192 -7.01 -6.00 10.10
CA LEU A 192 -5.66 -6.57 9.97
C LEU A 192 -4.71 -5.65 9.19
N LEU A 193 -5.21 -4.61 8.53
CA LEU A 193 -4.39 -3.60 7.84
C LEU A 193 -3.96 -2.44 8.76
N VAL A 194 -4.53 -2.30 9.96
CA VAL A 194 -4.15 -1.21 10.89
C VAL A 194 -2.65 -1.23 11.25
N PRO A 195 -2.00 -2.39 11.51
CA PRO A 195 -0.54 -2.42 11.71
C PRO A 195 0.25 -1.93 10.49
N LEU A 196 -0.23 -2.17 9.28
CA LEU A 196 0.42 -1.71 8.05
C LEU A 196 0.24 -0.21 7.86
N SER A 197 -0.97 0.32 8.11
CA SER A 197 -1.22 1.77 8.18
C SER A 197 -0.28 2.45 9.17
N ASN A 198 -0.03 1.87 10.35
CA ASN A 198 0.95 2.41 11.30
C ASN A 198 2.37 2.44 10.74
N GLN A 199 2.79 1.43 9.96
CA GLN A 199 4.12 1.41 9.33
C GLN A 199 4.28 2.55 8.32
N PHE A 200 3.23 2.84 7.53
CA PHE A 200 3.20 3.99 6.63
C PHE A 200 3.28 5.32 7.38
N LEU A 201 2.53 5.50 8.48
CA LEU A 201 2.60 6.72 9.28
C LEU A 201 3.97 6.92 9.94
N ILE A 202 4.60 5.85 10.41
CA ILE A 202 5.97 5.92 10.97
C ILE A 202 6.96 6.30 9.87
N ALA A 203 6.89 5.65 8.70
CA ALA A 203 7.72 6.02 7.56
C ALA A 203 7.50 7.48 7.12
N ALA A 204 6.26 7.98 7.16
CA ALA A 204 5.94 9.37 6.89
C ALA A 204 6.65 10.32 7.87
N ILE A 205 6.63 10.00 9.17
CA ILE A 205 7.32 10.79 10.21
C ILE A 205 8.84 10.77 9.96
N ASP A 206 9.42 9.59 9.76
CA ASP A 206 10.87 9.41 9.58
C ASP A 206 11.39 10.12 8.32
N ARG A 207 10.59 10.19 7.26
CA ARG A 207 10.93 10.84 5.99
C ARG A 207 10.55 12.32 5.95
N CYS A 208 9.73 12.80 6.88
CA CYS A 208 9.39 14.22 6.99
C CYS A 208 10.52 14.96 7.72
N THR A 209 11.37 15.61 6.94
CA THR A 209 12.53 16.40 7.40
C THR A 209 12.48 17.78 6.76
N PRO A 210 13.19 18.78 7.30
CA PRO A 210 13.29 20.09 6.65
C PRO A 210 13.80 20.01 5.20
N VAL A 211 14.66 19.03 4.89
CA VAL A 211 15.21 18.81 3.54
C VAL A 211 14.13 18.31 2.59
N THR A 212 13.36 17.30 3.00
CA THR A 212 12.29 16.75 2.16
C THR A 212 11.13 17.73 2.01
N ILE A 213 10.78 18.50 3.05
CA ILE A 213 9.79 19.58 2.93
C ILE A 213 10.21 20.60 1.87
N LYS A 214 11.46 21.09 1.90
CA LYS A 214 11.94 22.04 0.89
C LYS A 214 11.97 21.45 -0.52
N LYS A 215 12.23 20.14 -0.66
CA LYS A 215 12.19 19.45 -1.95
C LYS A 215 10.79 19.45 -2.56
N TYR A 216 9.76 19.12 -1.78
CA TYR A 216 8.38 18.99 -2.26
C TYR A 216 7.57 20.29 -2.21
N HIS A 217 7.99 21.24 -1.36
CA HIS A 217 7.37 22.54 -1.20
C HIS A 217 8.45 23.65 -1.20
N PRO A 218 9.07 23.94 -2.36
CA PRO A 218 10.20 24.87 -2.44
C PRO A 218 9.83 26.30 -2.06
N ASP A 219 8.56 26.67 -2.20
CA ASP A 219 8.05 28.02 -1.94
C ASP A 219 7.75 28.29 -0.46
N ILE A 220 7.86 27.28 0.41
CA ILE A 220 7.57 27.43 1.85
C ILE A 220 8.73 28.12 2.56
N THR A 221 8.44 29.28 3.13
CA THR A 221 9.40 30.10 3.90
C THR A 221 9.56 29.66 5.34
N GLN A 222 8.58 28.93 5.91
CA GLN A 222 8.58 28.43 7.28
C GLN A 222 8.35 26.90 7.33
N PRO A 223 9.39 26.10 7.03
CA PRO A 223 9.26 24.64 6.99
C PRO A 223 8.88 24.04 8.35
N ASP A 224 9.29 24.68 9.46
CA ASP A 224 9.04 24.18 10.82
C ASP A 224 7.54 24.14 11.17
N SER A 225 6.76 25.11 10.69
CA SER A 225 5.31 25.12 10.91
C SER A 225 4.62 23.98 10.17
N LEU A 226 5.01 23.71 8.93
CA LEU A 226 4.45 22.60 8.15
C LEU A 226 4.87 21.26 8.74
N LEU A 227 6.14 21.14 9.16
CA LEU A 227 6.69 19.96 9.81
C LEU A 227 5.92 19.63 11.10
N ASN A 228 5.73 20.63 11.97
CA ASN A 228 4.97 20.46 13.21
C ASN A 228 3.51 20.06 12.93
N GLN A 229 2.86 20.70 11.95
CA GLN A 229 1.50 20.33 11.57
C GLN A 229 1.42 18.89 11.02
N PHE A 230 2.43 18.48 10.24
CA PHE A 230 2.49 17.13 9.69
C PHE A 230 2.71 16.08 10.78
N TYR A 231 3.62 16.33 11.72
CA TYR A 231 3.84 15.47 12.89
C TYR A 231 2.60 15.38 13.77
N TYR A 232 1.97 16.52 14.08
CA TYR A 232 0.70 16.54 14.82
C TYR A 232 -0.33 15.61 14.16
N SER A 233 -0.48 15.72 12.84
CA SER A 233 -1.45 14.91 12.09
C SER A 233 -1.10 13.42 12.10
N CYS A 234 0.16 13.06 11.91
CA CYS A 234 0.59 11.66 11.92
C CYS A 234 0.47 11.03 13.32
N PHE A 235 0.89 11.72 14.38
CA PHE A 235 0.75 11.21 15.74
C PHE A 235 -0.71 11.07 16.18
N THR A 236 -1.58 12.02 15.77
CA THR A 236 -3.02 11.91 16.01
C THR A 236 -3.63 10.71 15.28
N ALA A 237 -3.24 10.46 14.02
CA ALA A 237 -3.67 9.29 13.27
C ALA A 237 -3.18 7.97 13.91
N LEU A 238 -1.92 7.92 14.36
CA LEU A 238 -1.38 6.79 15.11
C LEU A 238 -2.17 6.54 16.41
N ALA A 239 -2.55 7.60 17.14
CA ALA A 239 -3.35 7.48 18.35
C ALA A 239 -4.73 6.88 18.07
N TRP A 240 -5.40 7.33 17.00
CA TRP A 240 -6.64 6.72 16.53
C TRP A 240 -6.49 5.24 16.16
N ASN A 241 -5.39 4.87 15.49
CA ASN A 241 -5.10 3.47 15.17
C ASN A 241 -4.84 2.61 16.42
N ALA A 242 -4.09 3.14 17.39
CA ALA A 242 -3.88 2.48 18.68
C ALA A 242 -5.20 2.28 19.43
N TYR A 243 -6.09 3.28 19.42
CA TYR A 243 -7.42 3.18 20.01
C TYR A 243 -8.27 2.09 19.33
N ARG A 244 -8.29 2.02 17.99
CA ARG A 244 -8.97 0.94 17.23
C ARG A 244 -8.46 -0.44 17.61
N GLN A 245 -7.16 -0.56 17.88
CA GLN A 245 -6.51 -1.79 18.34
C GLN A 245 -6.69 -2.07 19.85
N ARG A 246 -7.48 -1.24 20.56
CA ARG A 246 -7.68 -1.31 22.02
C ARG A 246 -6.40 -1.17 22.84
N ARG A 247 -5.39 -0.48 22.30
CA ARG A 247 -4.14 -0.13 22.99
C ARG A 247 -4.26 1.28 23.58
N PHE A 248 -5.14 1.44 24.57
CA PHE A 248 -5.57 2.75 25.05
C PHE A 248 -4.45 3.56 25.71
N GLU A 249 -3.62 2.94 26.56
CA GLU A 249 -2.44 3.60 27.15
C GLU A 249 -1.44 4.06 26.08
N TYR A 250 -1.26 3.26 25.02
CA TYR A 250 -0.40 3.65 23.91
C TYR A 250 -1.01 4.81 23.10
N ALA A 251 -2.33 4.82 22.90
CA ALA A 251 -3.04 5.94 22.29
C ALA A 251 -2.87 7.24 23.11
N LEU A 252 -2.89 7.16 24.46
CA LEU A 252 -2.62 8.28 25.35
C LEU A 252 -1.20 8.82 25.20
N ASN A 253 -0.21 7.94 25.12
CA ASN A 253 1.17 8.38 24.89
C ASN A 253 1.29 9.07 23.51
N LEU A 254 0.70 8.51 22.46
CA LEU A 254 0.74 9.08 21.11
C LEU A 254 0.07 10.46 21.03
N ILE A 255 -1.09 10.65 21.66
CA ILE A 255 -1.74 11.97 21.68
C ILE A 255 -0.95 12.99 22.52
N SER A 256 -0.27 12.54 23.58
CA SER A 256 0.68 13.39 24.33
C SER A 256 1.92 13.76 23.51
N GLN A 257 2.39 12.89 22.61
CA GLN A 257 3.42 13.28 21.64
C GLN A 257 2.87 14.28 20.62
N ALA A 258 1.66 14.07 20.10
CA ALA A 258 1.03 14.98 19.15
C ALA A 258 0.94 16.40 19.72
N SER A 259 0.52 16.57 20.97
CA SER A 259 0.35 17.89 21.61
C SER A 259 1.64 18.69 21.74
N LYS A 260 2.83 18.10 21.52
CA LYS A 260 4.09 18.84 21.46
C LYS A 260 4.26 19.62 20.16
N TYR A 261 3.55 19.23 19.10
CA TYR A 261 3.67 19.78 17.76
C TYR A 261 2.45 20.61 17.32
N GLY A 262 1.33 20.53 18.04
CA GLY A 262 0.11 21.25 17.68
C GLY A 262 -0.90 21.33 18.82
N ASP A 263 -1.95 22.11 18.61
CA ASP A 263 -3.05 22.27 19.55
C ASP A 263 -4.04 21.11 19.44
N LEU A 264 -4.42 20.53 20.58
CA LEU A 264 -5.44 19.47 20.70
C LEU A 264 -6.83 19.91 20.20
N ALA A 265 -7.06 21.21 20.05
CA ALA A 265 -8.24 21.75 19.38
C ALA A 265 -8.33 21.36 17.89
N ALA A 266 -7.20 21.06 17.24
CA ALA A 266 -7.15 20.65 15.85
C ALA A 266 -7.39 19.13 15.68
N GLN A 267 -7.95 18.74 14.53
CA GLN A 267 -8.08 17.33 14.08
C GLN A 267 -8.60 16.36 15.15
N ASP A 268 -9.62 16.76 15.91
CA ASP A 268 -10.26 15.92 16.92
C ASP A 268 -9.32 15.45 18.06
N GLY A 269 -8.24 16.17 18.34
CA GLY A 269 -7.23 15.81 19.35
C GLY A 269 -7.83 15.62 20.76
N TYR A 270 -8.71 16.54 21.19
CA TYR A 270 -9.46 16.40 22.45
C TYR A 270 -10.41 15.20 22.46
N ILE A 271 -10.96 14.81 21.31
CA ILE A 271 -11.88 13.67 21.20
C ILE A 271 -11.12 12.37 21.45
N ILE A 272 -9.97 12.16 20.78
CA ILE A 272 -9.18 10.94 20.97
C ILE A 272 -8.53 10.89 22.35
N LEU A 273 -8.05 12.02 22.89
CA LEU A 273 -7.58 12.10 24.27
C LEU A 273 -8.68 11.68 25.24
N GLY A 274 -9.87 12.28 25.11
CA GLY A 274 -11.00 11.99 25.97
C GLY A 274 -11.47 10.53 25.89
N ALA A 275 -11.49 9.98 24.67
CA ALA A 275 -11.83 8.59 24.43
C ALA A 275 -10.83 7.64 25.11
N ALA A 276 -9.54 7.83 24.89
CA ALA A 276 -8.51 6.95 25.44
C ALA A 276 -8.43 7.03 26.98
N GLN A 277 -8.58 8.22 27.56
CA GLN A 277 -8.60 8.39 29.03
C GLN A 277 -9.76 7.65 29.67
N ALA A 278 -10.94 7.71 29.06
CA ALA A 278 -12.11 7.04 29.61
C ALA A 278 -12.05 5.51 29.57
N GLU A 279 -11.22 4.95 28.68
CA GLU A 279 -10.90 3.52 28.63
C GLU A 279 -9.76 3.14 29.59
N CYS A 280 -8.92 4.09 30.02
CA CYS A 280 -7.88 3.93 31.03
C CYS A 280 -8.34 4.36 32.44
N ASP A 281 -9.60 4.10 32.80
CA ASP A 281 -10.20 4.41 34.12
C ASP A 281 -10.28 5.89 34.53
N GLU A 282 -9.90 6.83 33.66
CA GLU A 282 -10.02 8.28 33.90
C GLU A 282 -11.36 8.83 33.37
N LEU A 283 -12.48 8.11 33.63
CA LEU A 283 -13.79 8.35 33.00
C LEU A 283 -14.27 9.81 33.05
N LYS A 284 -14.14 10.49 34.20
CA LYS A 284 -14.60 11.89 34.36
C LYS A 284 -13.75 12.88 33.56
N GLN A 285 -12.44 12.68 33.54
CA GLN A 285 -11.52 13.55 32.80
C GLN A 285 -11.67 13.31 31.30
N GLY A 286 -11.72 12.05 30.89
CA GLY A 286 -11.93 11.67 29.50
C GLY A 286 -13.24 12.23 28.94
N TRP A 287 -14.31 12.21 29.74
CA TRP A 287 -15.58 12.83 29.37
C TRP A 287 -15.51 14.34 29.19
N ALA A 288 -14.80 15.04 30.09
CA ALA A 288 -14.63 16.48 29.97
C ALA A 288 -13.88 16.83 28.67
N HIS A 289 -12.77 16.15 28.38
CA HIS A 289 -12.02 16.37 27.12
C HIS A 289 -12.84 16.00 25.88
N LEU A 290 -13.59 14.90 25.92
CA LEU A 290 -14.47 14.52 24.82
C LEU A 290 -15.52 15.61 24.53
N LEU A 291 -16.16 16.15 25.56
CA LEU A 291 -17.14 17.22 25.39
C LEU A 291 -16.48 18.51 24.88
N THR A 292 -15.28 18.86 25.36
CA THR A 292 -14.50 19.98 24.81
C THR A 292 -14.26 19.79 23.31
N GLY A 293 -13.81 18.60 22.89
CA GLY A 293 -13.60 18.27 21.48
C GLY A 293 -14.88 18.37 20.64
N LEU A 294 -16.02 17.87 21.15
CA LEU A 294 -17.31 17.94 20.45
C LEU A 294 -17.94 19.34 20.42
N VAL A 295 -17.49 20.26 21.27
CA VAL A 295 -17.85 21.69 21.19
C VAL A 295 -17.00 22.38 20.13
N LEU A 296 -15.70 22.10 20.10
CA LEU A 296 -14.76 22.68 19.14
C LEU A 296 -15.00 22.17 17.71
N ASN A 297 -15.39 20.90 17.54
CA ASN A 297 -15.82 20.33 16.27
C ASN A 297 -17.28 19.83 16.35
N PRO A 298 -18.28 20.70 16.08
CA PRO A 298 -19.69 20.36 16.17
C PRO A 298 -20.19 19.32 15.15
N GLY A 299 -19.39 19.00 14.12
CA GLY A 299 -19.71 18.05 13.05
C GLY A 299 -19.14 16.65 13.24
N ALA A 300 -18.17 16.49 14.15
CA ALA A 300 -17.37 15.27 14.29
C ALA A 300 -18.20 13.98 14.45
N GLU A 301 -19.26 14.01 15.28
CA GLU A 301 -20.11 12.85 15.51
C GLU A 301 -21.09 12.56 14.36
N LYS A 302 -21.30 13.51 13.45
CA LYS A 302 -22.11 13.30 12.23
C LYS A 302 -21.26 12.75 11.11
N GLU A 303 -20.02 13.22 11.01
CA GLU A 303 -19.05 12.84 9.99
C GLU A 303 -18.43 11.46 10.28
N SER A 304 -18.24 11.13 11.56
CA SER A 304 -17.62 9.87 12.00
C SER A 304 -18.55 9.02 12.88
N PRO A 305 -19.03 7.86 12.36
CA PRO A 305 -19.76 6.89 13.17
C PRO A 305 -18.99 6.39 14.39
N ALA A 306 -17.65 6.33 14.30
CA ALA A 306 -16.79 5.94 15.40
C ALA A 306 -16.87 6.95 16.55
N ILE A 307 -16.75 8.25 16.25
CA ILE A 307 -16.86 9.33 17.25
C ILE A 307 -18.25 9.32 17.89
N LYS A 308 -19.31 9.15 17.09
CA LYS A 308 -20.68 9.01 17.61
C LYS A 308 -20.81 7.85 18.60
N ASN A 309 -20.21 6.71 18.26
CA ASN A 309 -20.26 5.52 19.11
C ASN A 309 -19.51 5.72 20.43
N ILE A 310 -18.31 6.32 20.38
CA ILE A 310 -17.52 6.69 21.57
C ILE A 310 -18.35 7.62 22.46
N TYR A 311 -18.86 8.72 21.91
CA TYR A 311 -19.69 9.67 22.63
C TYR A 311 -20.90 9.01 23.30
N THR A 312 -21.67 8.23 22.55
CA THR A 312 -22.88 7.57 23.06
C THR A 312 -22.55 6.56 24.15
N THR A 313 -21.45 5.82 24.00
CA THR A 313 -21.00 4.83 24.98
C THR A 313 -20.58 5.50 26.29
N LEU A 314 -19.75 6.54 26.21
CA LEU A 314 -19.30 7.29 27.38
C LEU A 314 -20.43 8.05 28.06
N PHE A 315 -21.35 8.63 27.28
CA PHE A 315 -22.56 9.27 27.80
C PHE A 315 -23.34 8.28 28.67
N ARG A 316 -23.60 7.07 28.19
CA ARG A 316 -24.35 6.04 28.94
C ARG A 316 -23.63 5.54 30.20
N ARG A 317 -22.29 5.61 30.24
CA ARG A 317 -21.49 5.25 31.43
C ARG A 317 -21.57 6.33 32.52
N ILE A 318 -21.80 7.58 32.15
CA ILE A 318 -21.74 8.74 33.06
C ILE A 318 -23.12 9.26 33.45
N ARG A 319 -24.06 9.19 32.51
CA ARG A 319 -25.43 9.69 32.63
C ARG A 319 -26.41 8.53 32.71
N SER A 320 -27.67 8.85 33.02
CA SER A 320 -28.71 7.83 33.07
C SER A 320 -28.98 7.24 31.68
N PRO A 321 -29.20 5.91 31.55
CA PRO A 321 -29.58 5.28 30.28
C PRO A 321 -30.88 5.83 29.66
N ARG A 322 -31.69 6.54 30.46
CA ARG A 322 -32.96 7.15 30.05
C ARG A 322 -32.80 8.55 29.44
N GLU A 323 -31.64 9.17 29.58
CA GLU A 323 -31.36 10.48 28.98
C GLU A 323 -31.02 10.33 27.50
N ASP A 324 -31.48 11.27 26.66
CA ASP A 324 -31.16 11.30 25.23
C ASP A 324 -29.79 11.97 25.01
N PRO A 325 -28.78 11.24 24.51
CA PRO A 325 -27.45 11.79 24.24
C PRO A 325 -27.49 12.95 23.24
N THR A 326 -28.36 12.88 22.24
CA THR A 326 -28.44 13.91 21.19
C THR A 326 -28.99 15.21 21.77
N ARG A 327 -30.07 15.11 22.56
CA ARG A 327 -30.65 16.26 23.26
C ARG A 327 -29.66 16.88 24.22
N PHE A 328 -28.93 16.06 25.00
CA PHE A 328 -27.90 16.55 25.91
C PHE A 328 -26.79 17.30 25.16
N LEU A 329 -26.20 16.71 24.12
CA LEU A 329 -25.09 17.34 23.38
C LEU A 329 -25.52 18.67 22.77
N ASN A 330 -26.73 18.74 22.21
CA ASN A 330 -27.29 19.98 21.67
C ASN A 330 -27.46 21.06 22.75
N GLN A 331 -27.95 20.69 23.93
CA GLN A 331 -28.07 21.62 25.05
C GLN A 331 -26.69 22.07 25.56
N TYR A 332 -25.75 21.14 25.71
CA TYR A 332 -24.39 21.41 26.14
C TYR A 332 -23.66 22.36 25.17
N ARG A 333 -23.78 22.13 23.86
CA ARG A 333 -23.24 23.04 22.84
C ARG A 333 -23.85 24.44 22.93
N ARG A 334 -25.16 24.55 23.16
CA ARG A 334 -25.83 25.85 23.32
C ARG A 334 -25.35 26.64 24.53
N SER A 335 -24.93 25.98 25.60
CA SER A 335 -24.44 26.66 26.81
C SER A 335 -22.95 27.03 26.75
N HIS A 336 -22.22 26.55 25.74
CA HIS A 336 -20.80 26.82 25.53
C HIS A 336 -20.52 27.56 24.21
N ARG A 337 -21.58 28.00 23.54
CA ARG A 337 -21.57 29.08 22.55
C ARG A 337 -21.88 30.37 23.28
#